data_AF-A0A9P4SIX5-F1
#
_entry.id   AF-A0A9P4SIX5-F1
#
_cell.length_a   1.000
_cell.length_b   1.000
_cell.length_c   1.000
_cell.angle_alpha   90.00
_cell.angle_beta   90.00
_cell.angle_gamma   90.00
#
_symmetry.space_group_name_H-M   'P 1'
#
loop_
_entity.id
_entity.type
_entity.pdbx_description
1 polymer ?
#
loop_
_entity_poly.entity_id
_entity_poly.type
_entity_poly.pdbx_seq_one_letter_code
_entity_poly.pdbx_strand_id
1 'polypeptide(L)'
;MATTSNMFMYSLTLQPPSSSTITILGQFAGTKEQQLLSATGSILKLFRLDPSSGKITTILTHNVFGIIRSISPFRIAGSTKACPTARRSACYSRCIP
;
A
#
# COMPACT_ATOMS: atom_id res chain seq x y z
N MET A 1 11.67 -39.45 31.58
CA MET A 1 10.63 -38.72 30.83
C MET A 1 11.14 -37.31 30.60
N ALA A 2 11.71 -37.04 29.42
CA ALA A 2 12.35 -35.76 29.15
C ALA A 2 11.28 -34.69 28.90
N THR A 3 11.18 -33.72 29.80
CA THR A 3 10.42 -32.49 29.64
C THR A 3 11.10 -31.65 28.57
N THR A 4 10.63 -31.73 27.32
CA THR A 4 11.01 -30.75 26.30
C THR A 4 10.27 -29.46 26.63
N SER A 5 10.96 -28.47 27.21
CA SER A 5 10.45 -27.12 27.35
C SER A 5 10.18 -26.57 25.94
N ASN A 6 8.95 -26.70 25.49
CA ASN A 6 8.53 -26.32 24.14
C ASN A 6 8.48 -24.79 24.08
N MET A 7 9.54 -24.16 23.56
CA MET A 7 9.67 -22.71 23.53
C MET A 7 8.69 -22.13 22.49
N PHE A 8 7.67 -21.41 22.96
CA PHE A 8 6.69 -20.73 22.09
C PHE A 8 6.98 -19.23 22.08
N MET A 9 7.16 -18.66 20.90
CA MET A 9 7.38 -17.23 20.69
C MET A 9 6.27 -16.65 19.80
N TYR A 10 5.85 -15.42 20.10
CA TYR A 10 4.88 -14.66 19.30
C TYR A 10 5.48 -13.32 18.89
N SER A 11 5.38 -12.98 17.61
CA SER A 11 5.87 -11.71 17.06
C SER A 11 4.70 -10.75 16.86
N LEU A 12 4.81 -9.53 17.42
CA LEU A 12 3.85 -8.45 17.27
C LEU A 12 4.59 -7.16 16.86
N THR A 13 4.03 -6.40 15.92
CA THR A 13 4.57 -5.10 15.52
C THR A 13 3.89 -3.98 16.32
N LEU A 14 4.63 -3.33 17.22
CA LEU A 14 4.13 -2.20 18.02
C LEU A 14 4.00 -0.93 17.17
N GLN A 15 5.08 -0.58 16.47
CA GLN A 15 5.12 0.57 15.58
C GLN A 15 5.41 0.10 14.16
N PRO A 16 4.52 0.36 13.19
CA PRO A 16 4.80 0.03 11.81
C PRO A 16 5.92 0.93 11.27
N PRO A 17 6.70 0.46 10.28
CA PRO A 17 7.67 1.30 9.60
C PRO A 17 7.01 2.58 9.04
N SER A 18 7.79 3.66 9.00
CA SER A 18 7.37 4.97 8.51
C SER A 18 7.99 5.33 7.15
N SER A 19 9.05 4.64 6.73
CA SER A 19 9.73 4.90 5.46
C SER A 19 8.84 4.51 4.26
N SER A 20 8.47 5.48 3.44
CA SER A 20 7.72 5.28 2.21
C SER A 20 8.65 5.04 1.04
N THR A 21 8.57 3.87 0.42
CA THR A 21 9.39 3.53 -0.77
C THR A 21 8.76 4.02 -2.06
N ILE A 22 7.44 3.88 -2.17
CA ILE A 22 6.67 4.23 -3.37
C ILE A 22 5.42 4.95 -2.93
N THR A 23 5.11 6.04 -3.60
CA THR A 23 3.90 6.83 -3.33
C THR A 23 3.26 7.22 -4.65
N ILE A 24 1.95 7.00 -4.77
CA ILE A 24 1.17 7.30 -5.97
C ILE A 24 -0.06 8.11 -5.62
N LEU A 25 -0.43 9.02 -6.52
CA LEU A 25 -1.66 9.80 -6.44
C LEU A 25 -2.71 9.23 -7.40
N GLY A 26 -3.96 9.17 -6.95
CA GLY A 26 -5.06 8.67 -7.76
C GLY A 26 -6.42 8.83 -7.08
N GLN A 27 -7.50 8.55 -7.80
CA GLN A 27 -8.84 8.45 -7.22
C GLN A 27 -9.16 6.98 -7.03
N PHE A 28 -8.91 6.45 -5.85
CA PHE A 28 -9.13 5.05 -5.52
C PHE A 28 -10.56 4.78 -5.02
N ALA A 29 -11.23 5.79 -4.45
CA ALA A 29 -12.62 5.70 -4.00
C ALA A 29 -13.67 6.04 -5.08
N GLY A 30 -13.25 6.37 -6.32
CA GLY A 30 -14.18 6.77 -7.38
C GLY A 30 -14.88 8.11 -7.17
N THR A 31 -14.52 8.84 -6.11
CA THR A 31 -14.88 10.24 -5.91
C THR A 31 -13.91 11.14 -6.68
N LYS A 32 -14.26 12.42 -6.85
CA LYS A 32 -13.38 13.41 -7.49
C LYS A 32 -12.14 13.74 -6.65
N GLU A 33 -12.12 13.34 -5.38
CA GLU A 33 -11.07 13.64 -4.44
C GLU A 33 -9.79 12.85 -4.74
N GLN A 34 -8.65 13.52 -4.59
CA GLN A 34 -7.35 12.89 -4.73
C GLN A 34 -6.99 12.13 -3.46
N GLN A 35 -6.48 10.94 -3.65
CA GLN A 35 -6.00 10.06 -2.59
C GLN A 35 -4.56 9.67 -2.89
N LEU A 36 -3.82 9.46 -1.82
CA LEU A 36 -2.41 9.12 -1.85
C LEU A 36 -2.29 7.68 -1.36
N LEU A 37 -1.76 6.79 -2.19
CA LEU A 37 -1.41 5.44 -1.77
C LEU A 37 0.11 5.39 -1.57
N SER A 38 0.54 4.94 -0.40
CA SER A 38 1.95 4.77 -0.07
C SER A 38 2.25 3.34 0.32
N ALA A 39 3.34 2.80 -0.21
CA ALA A 39 3.95 1.58 0.27
C ALA A 39 5.04 1.88 1.30
N THR A 40 4.98 1.14 2.40
CA THR A 40 5.96 1.17 3.47
C THR A 40 6.38 -0.27 3.76
N GLY A 41 7.43 -0.73 3.06
CA GLY A 41 7.93 -2.10 3.18
C GLY A 41 6.88 -3.13 2.75
N SER A 42 6.26 -3.78 3.74
CA SER A 42 5.17 -4.75 3.57
C SER A 42 3.76 -4.18 3.77
N ILE A 43 3.65 -2.91 4.16
CA ILE A 43 2.39 -2.26 4.51
C ILE A 43 1.98 -1.31 3.39
N LEU A 44 0.72 -1.40 2.96
CA LEU A 44 0.07 -0.43 2.09
C LEU A 44 -0.79 0.51 2.94
N LYS A 45 -0.59 1.82 2.76
CA LYS A 45 -1.36 2.88 3.42
C LYS A 45 -2.06 3.73 2.39
N LEU A 46 -3.37 3.92 2.54
CA LEU A 46 -4.17 4.84 1.74
C LEU A 46 -4.46 6.07 2.59
N PHE A 47 -4.15 7.24 2.04
CA PHE A 47 -4.41 8.53 2.66
C PHE A 47 -5.43 9.33 1.84
N ARG A 48 -6.29 10.06 2.56
CA ARG A 48 -7.16 11.10 2.01
C ARG A 48 -6.49 12.45 2.21
N LEU A 49 -6.49 13.25 1.15
CA LEU A 49 -6.14 14.66 1.22
C LEU A 49 -7.44 15.45 1.28
N ASP A 50 -7.68 16.11 2.41
CA ASP A 50 -8.81 17.03 2.51
C ASP A 50 -8.36 18.43 2.05
N PRO A 51 -8.88 18.95 0.93
CA PRO A 51 -8.47 20.25 0.40
C PRO A 51 -8.90 21.41 1.28
N SER A 52 -9.90 21.23 2.14
CA SER A 52 -10.42 22.29 3.00
C SER A 52 -9.59 22.50 4.26
N SER A 53 -9.09 21.41 4.84
CA SER A 53 -8.32 21.44 6.09
C SER A 53 -6.82 21.29 5.90
N GLY A 54 -6.36 20.90 4.71
CA GLY A 54 -4.95 20.61 4.41
C GLY A 54 -4.38 19.42 5.19
N LYS A 55 -5.23 18.68 5.92
CA LYS A 55 -4.81 17.55 6.75
C LYS A 55 -4.81 16.27 5.92
N ILE A 56 -3.80 15.45 6.18
CA ILE A 56 -3.64 14.12 5.59
C ILE A 56 -4.19 13.11 6.59
N THR A 57 -5.25 12.41 6.21
CA THR A 57 -5.86 11.37 7.05
C THR A 57 -5.59 9.99 6.48
N THR A 58 -5.26 9.01 7.31
CA THR A 58 -5.13 7.62 6.89
C THR A 58 -6.51 6.98 6.82
N ILE A 59 -6.90 6.52 5.63
CA ILE A 59 -8.16 5.79 5.43
C ILE A 59 -7.95 4.31 5.74
N LEU A 60 -6.86 3.74 5.22
CA LEU A 60 -6.65 2.31 5.24
C LEU A 60 -5.18 1.99 5.45
N THR A 61 -4.92 1.02 6.33
CA THR A 61 -3.58 0.45 6.53
C THR A 61 -3.69 -1.06 6.46
N HIS A 62 -3.00 -1.68 5.51
CA HIS A 62 -3.02 -3.12 5.31
C HIS A 62 -1.62 -3.69 5.18
N ASN A 63 -1.35 -4.79 5.89
CA ASN A 63 -0.13 -5.55 5.73
C ASN A 63 -0.33 -6.62 4.65
N VAL A 64 0.53 -6.61 3.64
CA VAL A 64 0.49 -7.53 2.49
C VAL A 64 1.36 -8.78 2.75
N PHE A 65 2.07 -8.84 3.89
CA PHE A 65 2.97 -9.94 4.27
C PHE A 65 3.97 -10.32 3.17
N GLY A 66 4.46 -9.33 2.43
CA GLY A 66 5.42 -9.50 1.34
C GLY A 66 6.13 -8.19 1.01
N ILE A 67 7.07 -8.22 0.06
CA ILE A 67 7.86 -7.05 -0.31
C ILE A 67 7.20 -6.34 -1.49
N ILE A 68 6.78 -5.09 -1.29
CA ILE A 68 6.19 -4.26 -2.34
C ILE A 68 7.31 -3.61 -3.15
N ARG A 69 7.47 -4.01 -4.42
CA ARG A 69 8.54 -3.52 -5.30
C ARG A 69 8.11 -2.49 -6.33
N SER A 70 6.85 -2.50 -6.73
CA SER A 70 6.28 -1.53 -7.68
C SER A 70 4.77 -1.48 -7.50
N ILE A 71 4.21 -0.28 -7.62
CA ILE A 71 2.76 -0.05 -7.62
C ILE A 71 2.47 0.85 -8.81
N SER A 72 1.48 0.47 -9.63
CA SER A 72 0.98 1.30 -10.72
C SER A 72 -0.53 1.47 -10.59
N PRO A 73 -1.06 2.71 -10.52
CA PRO A 73 -2.49 2.93 -10.67
C PRO A 73 -2.88 2.76 -12.13
N PHE A 74 -3.96 2.03 -12.41
CA PHE A 74 -4.57 2.03 -13.72
C PHE A 74 -6.07 2.30 -13.58
N ARG A 75 -6.64 2.87 -14.64
CA ARG A 75 -8.08 3.12 -14.78
C ARG A 75 -8.57 2.40 -16.01
N ILE A 76 -9.73 1.79 -15.89
CA ILE A 76 -10.43 1.19 -17.03
C ILE A 76 -11.20 2.31 -17.74
N ALA A 77 -11.20 2.33 -19.07
CA ALA A 77 -11.93 3.33 -19.85
C ALA A 77 -13.42 3.33 -19.45
N GLY A 78 -13.97 4.51 -19.17
CA GLY A 78 -15.33 4.66 -18.65
C GLY A 78 -15.50 4.42 -17.14
N SER A 79 -14.42 4.10 -16.40
CA SER A 79 -14.48 3.90 -14.95
C SER A 79 -13.81 5.05 -14.18
N THR A 80 -14.55 5.61 -13.22
CA THR A 80 -14.07 6.69 -12.34
C THR A 80 -13.14 6.18 -11.24
N LYS A 81 -13.09 4.87 -10.98
CA LYS A 81 -12.26 4.25 -9.92
C LYS A 81 -10.94 3.74 -10.48
N ALA A 82 -9.83 4.12 -9.83
CA ALA A 82 -8.52 3.54 -10.10
C ALA A 82 -8.32 2.27 -9.26
N CYS A 83 -7.86 1.19 -9.88
CA CYS A 83 -7.46 -0.03 -9.18
C CYS A 83 -5.93 -0.03 -9.05
N PRO A 84 -5.37 -0.13 -7.84
CA PRO A 84 -3.93 -0.28 -7.67
C PRO A 84 -3.52 -1.73 -7.96
N THR A 85 -2.62 -1.94 -8.92
CA THR A 85 -1.99 -3.25 -9.14
C THR A 85 -0.58 -3.26 -8.54
N ALA A 86 -0.36 -4.12 -7.55
CA ALA A 86 0.97 -4.45 -7.05
C ALA A 86 1.50 -5.64 -7.87
N ARG A 87 2.23 -5.37 -8.96
CA ARG A 87 2.84 -6.44 -9.76
C ARG A 87 3.99 -7.08 -8.97
N ARG A 88 4.04 -8.42 -8.93
CA ARG A 88 5.31 -9.13 -8.70
C ARG A 88 6.25 -8.76 -9.85
N SER A 89 7.45 -8.28 -9.54
CA SER A 89 8.35 -7.74 -10.55
C SER A 89 8.54 -8.73 -11.69
N ALA A 90 8.40 -8.25 -12.92
CA ALA A 90 9.14 -8.65 -14.12
C ALA A 90 8.30 -8.29 -15.35
N CYS A 91 7.94 -7.01 -15.57
CA CYS A 91 7.45 -6.59 -16.90
C CYS A 91 7.27 -5.07 -17.06
N TYR A 92 8.20 -4.24 -16.60
CA TYR A 92 8.13 -2.79 -16.87
C TYR A 92 9.49 -2.22 -17.30
N SER A 93 10.15 -2.93 -18.22
CA SER A 93 11.33 -2.43 -18.95
C SER A 93 11.16 -2.61 -20.46
N ARG A 94 9.99 -3.05 -20.94
CA ARG A 94 9.78 -3.38 -22.35
C ARG A 94 8.54 -2.78 -23.03
N CYS A 95 7.85 -1.88 -22.36
CA CYS A 95 6.80 -1.05 -22.95
C CYS A 95 6.91 0.29 -22.23
N ILE A 96 7.50 1.34 -22.80
CA ILE A 96 6.89 2.24 -23.79
C ILE A 96 8.05 2.98 -24.51
N PRO A 97 7.91 3.31 -25.81
CA PRO A 97 8.89 4.05 -26.62
C PRO A 97 9.24 5.45 -26.10
#